data_AF-A0A2G2XTI1-F1
#
_entry.id   AF-A0A2G2XTI1-F1
#
_cell.length_a   1.000
_cell.length_b   1.000
_cell.length_c   1.000
_cell.angle_alpha   90.00
_cell.angle_beta   90.00
_cell.angle_gamma   90.00
#
_symmetry.space_group_name_H-M   'P 1'
#
loop_
_entity.id
_entity.type
_entity.pdbx_description
1 polymer ?
#
loop_
_entity_poly.entity_id
_entity_poly.type
_entity_poly.pdbx_seq_one_letter_code
_entity_poly.pdbx_strand_id
1 'polypeptide(L)'
;MVGDFLEEDIESCILDYLGTVKPTKGFEKTQQYSPILFSTAPFGLQHQQVFLKDTDERACAYIAGPAPSRWGFTFEGNDLFESVGNQSSNDHNLGQSDTNLQGQIRNHPLFFAVALGLLAEIINSRLFTTVRDSLGLTYDVSFELNLFDRLKLGWYVISVTSTPGKVHKAVDACKNVLRGLHSNRIVPRELDRARRTLLMRHEAEIKSNAYWLGLLSHLQAPSVPRKLHYSLSFNFYLCFVCYHDISCIKDLTLLYETATIEDAYVAYEQLKIDENSLYSCIGVAGAQAGEDVSASLEVEEIDEGLQGVVPMGRGSSTVTRPTT
;
A
#
# COMPACT_ATOMS: atom_id res chain seq x y z
N MET A 1 12.56 -23.11 5.59
CA MET A 1 12.37 -23.22 7.06
C MET A 1 13.14 -22.08 7.70
N VAL A 2 12.66 -21.49 8.80
CA VAL A 2 13.35 -20.40 9.51
C VAL A 2 13.33 -20.70 11.01
N GLY A 3 14.50 -20.67 11.63
CA GLY A 3 14.70 -20.88 13.05
C GLY A 3 16.15 -21.23 13.34
N ASP A 4 16.45 -21.48 14.60
CA ASP A 4 17.77 -21.89 15.05
C ASP A 4 17.89 -23.41 14.93
N PHE A 5 18.50 -23.86 13.84
CA PHE A 5 18.65 -25.27 13.52
C PHE A 5 20.03 -25.52 12.91
N LEU A 6 20.58 -26.71 13.14
CA LEU A 6 21.75 -27.16 12.41
C LEU A 6 21.33 -27.56 10.99
N GLU A 7 22.13 -27.17 10.01
CA GLU A 7 21.87 -27.43 8.59
C GLU A 7 21.75 -28.94 8.30
N GLU A 8 22.67 -29.72 8.87
CA GLU A 8 22.73 -31.19 8.72
C GLU A 8 21.46 -31.89 9.25
N ASP A 9 20.92 -31.41 10.37
CA ASP A 9 19.71 -31.97 10.99
C ASP A 9 18.47 -31.70 10.12
N ILE A 10 18.36 -30.48 9.59
CA ILE A 10 17.27 -30.11 8.68
C ILE A 10 17.38 -30.89 7.37
N GLU A 11 18.56 -30.97 6.78
CA GLU A 11 18.76 -31.65 5.50
C GLU A 11 18.37 -33.13 5.62
N SER A 12 18.82 -33.80 6.70
CA SER A 12 18.46 -35.18 7.01
C SER A 12 16.93 -35.34 7.13
N CYS A 13 16.27 -34.45 7.89
CA CYS A 13 14.81 -34.49 8.04
C CYS A 13 14.08 -34.24 6.70
N ILE A 14 14.56 -33.32 5.87
CA ILE A 14 13.96 -33.04 4.55
C ILE A 14 14.07 -34.28 3.67
N LEU A 15 15.22 -34.94 3.63
CA LEU A 15 15.42 -36.14 2.82
C LEU A 15 14.53 -37.31 3.29
N ASP A 16 14.44 -37.53 4.60
CA ASP A 16 13.67 -38.62 5.18
C ASP A 16 12.15 -38.44 5.00
N TYR A 17 11.64 -37.22 5.22
CA TYR A 17 10.19 -36.97 5.23
C TYR A 17 9.65 -36.39 3.91
N LEU A 18 10.35 -35.43 3.29
CA LEU A 18 9.91 -34.79 2.05
C LEU A 18 10.49 -35.47 0.80
N GLY A 19 11.74 -35.97 0.88
CA GLY A 19 12.39 -36.67 -0.23
C GLY A 19 11.74 -37.99 -0.61
N THR A 20 10.96 -38.58 0.29
CA THR A 20 10.19 -39.81 0.06
C THR A 20 8.83 -39.56 -0.60
N VAL A 21 8.40 -38.29 -0.71
CA VAL A 21 7.14 -37.92 -1.35
C VAL A 21 7.27 -37.99 -2.87
N LYS A 22 6.50 -38.88 -3.50
CA LYS A 22 6.47 -38.97 -4.97
C LYS A 22 5.77 -37.75 -5.57
N PRO A 23 6.35 -37.09 -6.59
CA PRO A 23 5.70 -35.96 -7.24
C PRO A 23 4.39 -36.42 -7.90
N THR A 24 3.31 -35.68 -7.63
CA THR A 24 2.01 -35.93 -8.26
C THR A 24 2.09 -35.62 -9.75
N LYS A 25 1.81 -36.62 -10.60
CA LYS A 25 1.77 -36.45 -12.06
C LYS A 25 0.69 -35.43 -12.43
N GLY A 26 1.06 -34.38 -13.17
CA GLY A 26 0.13 -33.35 -13.67
C GLY A 26 0.31 -31.94 -13.08
N PHE A 27 1.33 -31.71 -12.24
CA PHE A 27 1.54 -30.42 -11.56
C PHE A 27 1.75 -29.21 -12.51
N GLU A 28 2.27 -29.44 -13.72
CA GLU A 28 2.50 -28.39 -14.73
C GLU A 28 1.20 -27.69 -15.18
N LYS A 29 0.05 -28.39 -15.18
CA LYS A 29 -1.24 -27.79 -15.57
C LYS A 29 -1.79 -26.79 -14.53
N THR A 30 -1.38 -26.92 -13.28
CA THR A 30 -1.88 -26.09 -12.15
C THR A 30 -1.17 -24.75 -12.00
N GLN A 31 -0.05 -24.51 -12.71
CA GLN A 31 0.66 -23.23 -12.67
C GLN A 31 0.12 -22.18 -13.66
N GLN A 32 -0.77 -22.57 -14.58
CA GLN A 32 -1.50 -21.64 -15.45
C GLN A 32 -2.63 -20.98 -14.65
N TYR A 33 -2.29 -19.95 -13.88
CA TYR A 33 -3.28 -19.08 -13.25
C TYR A 33 -3.85 -18.13 -14.30
N SER A 34 -5.19 -17.99 -14.34
CA SER A 34 -5.84 -16.93 -15.09
C SER A 34 -5.43 -15.59 -14.46
N PRO A 35 -4.70 -14.70 -15.17
CA PRO A 35 -4.21 -13.48 -14.57
C PRO A 35 -5.38 -12.67 -14.02
N ILE A 36 -5.28 -12.24 -12.76
CA ILE A 36 -6.20 -11.22 -12.24
C ILE A 36 -5.90 -9.96 -13.04
N LEU A 37 -6.91 -9.42 -13.67
CA LEU A 37 -6.83 -8.15 -14.39
C LEU A 37 -7.62 -7.11 -13.61
N PHE A 38 -7.07 -5.90 -13.52
CA PHE A 38 -7.87 -4.76 -13.11
C PHE A 38 -8.89 -4.49 -14.20
N SER A 39 -10.14 -4.83 -13.93
CA SER A 39 -11.23 -4.43 -14.80
C SER A 39 -11.43 -2.92 -14.64
N THR A 40 -11.40 -2.18 -15.74
CA THR A 40 -11.98 -0.84 -15.78
C THR A 40 -13.48 -1.03 -15.52
N ALA A 41 -13.96 -0.66 -14.33
CA ALA A 41 -15.35 -0.88 -14.00
C ALA A 41 -16.27 -0.21 -15.04
N PRO A 42 -17.44 -0.80 -15.34
CA PRO A 42 -18.45 -0.13 -16.14
C PRO A 42 -18.75 1.26 -15.55
N PHE A 43 -18.98 2.25 -16.42
CA PHE A 43 -19.42 3.59 -16.01
C PHE A 43 -20.54 3.48 -14.95
N GLY A 44 -20.33 4.07 -13.78
CA GLY A 44 -21.28 4.07 -12.66
C GLY A 44 -20.92 3.19 -11.45
N LEU A 45 -19.93 2.28 -11.54
CA LEU A 45 -19.52 1.42 -10.42
C LEU A 45 -18.26 1.90 -9.66
N GLN A 46 -17.66 3.01 -10.08
CA GLN A 46 -16.49 3.61 -9.40
C GLN A 46 -16.82 4.18 -8.03
N HIS A 47 -18.05 4.63 -7.84
CA HIS A 47 -18.52 5.26 -6.62
C HIS A 47 -19.75 4.48 -6.15
N GLN A 48 -19.59 3.71 -5.08
CA GLN A 48 -20.66 2.87 -4.54
C GLN A 48 -21.01 3.34 -3.14
N GLN A 49 -22.29 3.23 -2.80
CA GLN A 49 -22.78 3.49 -1.46
C GLN A 49 -23.66 2.33 -1.03
N VAL A 50 -23.38 1.81 0.16
CA VAL A 50 -24.10 0.68 0.76
C VAL A 50 -24.63 1.13 2.11
N PHE A 51 -25.87 0.77 2.38
CA PHE A 51 -26.52 1.05 3.65
C PHE A 51 -26.67 -0.25 4.44
N LEU A 52 -26.21 -0.23 5.69
CA LEU A 52 -26.36 -1.33 6.62
C LEU A 52 -27.21 -0.87 7.80
N LYS A 53 -28.28 -1.60 8.10
CA LYS A 53 -29.06 -1.32 9.31
C LYS A 53 -28.27 -1.81 10.52
N ASP A 54 -27.92 -0.89 11.40
CA ASP A 54 -27.16 -1.16 12.62
C ASP A 54 -27.67 -0.23 13.75
N THR A 55 -27.46 -0.63 15.00
CA THR A 55 -27.74 0.19 16.18
C THR A 55 -26.71 1.31 16.35
N ASP A 56 -25.47 1.09 15.90
CA ASP A 56 -24.40 2.08 15.97
C ASP A 56 -24.38 2.96 14.70
N GLU A 57 -24.43 4.28 14.87
CA GLU A 57 -24.27 5.23 13.76
C GLU A 57 -22.80 5.41 13.40
N ARG A 58 -22.37 4.78 12.30
CA ARG A 58 -20.99 4.88 11.79
C ARG A 58 -20.99 4.84 10.28
N ALA A 59 -20.01 5.48 9.68
CA ALA A 59 -19.77 5.35 8.26
C ALA A 59 -18.32 4.96 8.00
N CYS A 60 -18.13 3.93 7.18
CA CYS A 60 -16.83 3.48 6.72
C CYS A 60 -16.73 3.76 5.23
N ALA A 61 -15.65 4.39 4.79
CA ALA A 61 -15.37 4.57 3.39
C ALA A 61 -14.03 3.95 3.02
N TYR A 62 -14.00 3.33 1.84
CA TYR A 62 -12.81 2.77 1.25
C TYR A 62 -12.53 3.50 -0.05
N ILE A 63 -11.30 3.97 -0.22
CA ILE A 63 -10.82 4.57 -1.47
C ILE A 63 -9.69 3.68 -1.97
N ALA A 64 -9.84 3.08 -3.14
CA ALA A 64 -8.86 2.13 -3.67
C ALA A 64 -8.40 2.54 -5.07
N GLY A 65 -7.17 2.17 -5.40
CA GLY A 65 -6.60 2.37 -6.72
C GLY A 65 -5.51 1.35 -7.03
N PRO A 66 -5.08 1.27 -8.29
CA PRO A 66 -4.03 0.36 -8.69
C PRO A 66 -2.68 0.80 -8.10
N ALA A 67 -1.85 -0.18 -7.79
CA ALA A 67 -0.44 0.04 -7.43
C ALA A 67 0.43 -0.95 -8.23
N PRO A 68 1.71 -0.65 -8.43
CA PRO A 68 2.63 -1.65 -8.93
C PRO A 68 2.84 -2.78 -7.90
N SER A 69 3.25 -3.95 -8.38
CA SER A 69 3.68 -5.07 -7.52
C SER A 69 5.00 -4.75 -6.81
N ARG A 70 5.38 -5.60 -5.84
CA ARG A 70 6.64 -5.51 -5.11
C ARG A 70 7.86 -5.40 -6.05
N TRP A 71 7.77 -6.02 -7.22
CA TRP A 71 8.85 -6.13 -8.22
C TRP A 71 8.78 -5.08 -9.33
N GLY A 72 7.91 -4.08 -9.20
CA GLY A 72 7.81 -2.99 -10.18
C GLY A 72 7.08 -3.35 -11.47
N PHE A 73 6.15 -4.31 -11.45
CA PHE A 73 5.19 -4.50 -12.54
C PHE A 73 3.93 -3.68 -12.28
N THR A 74 3.49 -2.90 -13.27
CA THR A 74 2.23 -2.17 -13.19
C THR A 74 1.03 -3.09 -13.40
N PHE A 75 -0.18 -2.62 -13.08
CA PHE A 75 -1.41 -3.36 -13.37
C PHE A 75 -1.63 -3.64 -14.87
N GLU A 76 -0.97 -2.88 -15.76
CA GLU A 76 -0.99 -3.07 -17.21
C GLU A 76 0.01 -4.15 -17.67
N GLY A 77 0.80 -4.69 -16.74
CA GLY A 77 1.85 -5.67 -17.02
C GLY A 77 3.16 -5.07 -17.51
N ASN A 78 3.29 -3.73 -17.51
CA ASN A 78 4.52 -3.05 -17.92
C ASN A 78 5.60 -3.18 -16.85
N ASP A 79 6.83 -3.41 -17.29
CA ASP A 79 8.01 -3.43 -16.45
C ASP A 79 8.51 -1.99 -16.22
N LEU A 80 8.46 -1.53 -14.97
CA LEU A 80 8.84 -0.16 -14.64
C LEU A 80 10.33 0.12 -14.75
N PHE A 81 11.18 -0.88 -14.64
CA PHE A 81 12.62 -0.64 -14.70
C PHE A 81 13.11 -0.52 -16.14
N GLU A 82 12.45 -1.18 -17.09
CA GLU A 82 12.64 -0.88 -18.52
C GLU A 82 12.24 0.57 -18.84
N SER A 83 11.16 1.04 -18.23
CA SER A 83 10.69 2.42 -18.44
C SER A 83 11.61 3.47 -17.81
N VAL A 84 12.14 3.23 -16.61
CA VAL A 84 13.06 4.12 -15.89
C VAL A 84 14.46 4.09 -16.52
N GLY A 85 14.93 2.92 -16.94
CA GLY A 85 16.22 2.75 -17.62
C GLY A 85 16.31 3.58 -18.91
N ASN A 86 15.25 3.55 -19.73
CA ASN A 86 15.20 4.32 -20.98
C ASN A 86 15.17 5.85 -20.78
N GLN A 87 14.65 6.34 -19.64
CA GLN A 87 14.66 7.77 -19.34
C GLN A 87 16.06 8.27 -18.96
N SER A 88 16.86 7.44 -18.26
CA SER A 88 18.22 7.80 -17.82
C SER A 88 19.25 7.91 -18.95
N SER A 89 19.01 7.26 -20.10
CA SER A 89 19.91 7.29 -21.27
C SER A 89 19.88 8.60 -22.08
N ASN A 90 18.95 9.52 -21.80
CA ASN A 90 18.84 10.79 -22.53
C ASN A 90 19.53 11.98 -21.83
N ASP A 91 19.94 11.86 -20.57
CA ASP A 91 20.62 12.94 -19.83
C ASP A 91 22.13 12.67 -19.69
N HIS A 92 22.84 12.81 -20.81
CA HIS A 92 24.30 12.97 -20.76
C HIS A 92 24.65 14.38 -20.29
N ASN A 93 24.97 14.54 -19.00
CA ASN A 93 26.05 15.36 -18.42
C ASN A 93 25.69 15.83 -17.01
N LEU A 94 26.34 15.30 -15.96
CA LEU A 94 26.91 16.01 -14.78
C LEU A 94 27.11 15.05 -13.56
N GLY A 95 28.34 14.99 -13.04
CA GLY A 95 28.69 14.48 -11.68
C GLY A 95 28.78 12.95 -11.51
N GLN A 96 29.96 12.35 -11.66
CA GLN A 96 30.15 10.90 -11.88
C GLN A 96 30.22 9.97 -10.63
N SER A 97 30.16 10.45 -9.39
CA SER A 97 30.25 9.57 -8.20
C SER A 97 28.88 9.23 -7.58
N ASP A 98 28.07 10.24 -7.24
CA ASP A 98 26.83 10.05 -6.47
C ASP A 98 25.68 9.58 -7.36
N THR A 99 25.67 10.02 -8.63
CA THR A 99 24.69 9.59 -9.64
C THR A 99 24.80 8.11 -9.98
N ASN A 100 26.01 7.55 -9.89
CA ASN A 100 26.27 6.13 -10.19
C ASN A 100 25.71 5.23 -9.08
N LEU A 101 25.87 5.62 -7.80
CA LEU A 101 25.28 4.90 -6.67
C LEU A 101 23.75 4.98 -6.71
N GLN A 102 23.20 6.16 -6.99
CA GLN A 102 21.75 6.35 -7.08
C GLN A 102 21.13 5.58 -8.26
N GLY A 103 21.83 5.52 -9.40
CA GLY A 103 21.45 4.66 -10.52
C GLY A 103 21.48 3.17 -10.18
N GLN A 104 22.49 2.72 -9.42
CA GLN A 104 22.58 1.34 -8.94
C GLN A 104 21.44 0.99 -7.96
N ILE A 105 21.08 1.91 -7.06
CA ILE A 105 19.96 1.75 -6.12
C ILE A 105 18.62 1.68 -6.86
N ARG A 106 18.40 2.53 -7.87
CA ARG A 106 17.17 2.49 -8.69
C ARG A 106 17.02 1.22 -9.51
N ASN A 107 18.14 0.56 -9.82
CA ASN A 107 18.15 -0.75 -10.48
C ASN A 107 18.00 -1.94 -9.51
N HIS A 108 17.98 -1.68 -8.19
CA HIS A 108 17.84 -2.74 -7.20
C HIS A 108 16.43 -3.37 -7.27
N PRO A 109 16.28 -4.72 -7.21
CA PRO A 109 14.99 -5.38 -7.33
C PRO A 109 13.91 -4.90 -6.36
N LEU A 110 14.32 -4.47 -5.15
CA LEU A 110 13.41 -3.97 -4.10
C LEU A 110 13.16 -2.46 -4.14
N PHE A 111 13.69 -1.74 -5.14
CA PHE A 111 13.57 -0.27 -5.24
C PHE A 111 12.12 0.21 -5.10
N PHE A 112 11.19 -0.31 -5.90
CA PHE A 112 9.79 0.10 -5.83
C PHE A 112 9.13 -0.28 -4.51
N ALA A 113 9.45 -1.44 -3.95
CA ALA A 113 8.91 -1.85 -2.65
C ALA A 113 9.31 -0.85 -1.54
N VAL A 114 10.56 -0.40 -1.54
CA VAL A 114 11.08 0.59 -0.59
C VAL A 114 10.48 1.98 -0.83
N ALA A 115 10.49 2.44 -2.08
CA ALA A 115 9.98 3.76 -2.45
C ALA A 115 8.47 3.90 -2.17
N LEU A 116 7.67 2.86 -2.49
CA LEU A 116 6.25 2.82 -2.18
C LEU A 116 5.99 2.72 -0.67
N GLY A 117 6.81 1.97 0.06
CA GLY A 117 6.71 1.89 1.53
C GLY A 117 6.94 3.25 2.20
N LEU A 118 7.98 3.98 1.76
CA LEU A 118 8.24 5.35 2.23
C LEU A 118 7.09 6.30 1.88
N LEU A 119 6.59 6.21 0.65
CA LEU A 119 5.46 7.01 0.19
C LEU A 119 4.20 6.74 1.02
N ALA A 120 3.91 5.47 1.35
CA ALA A 120 2.78 5.10 2.19
C ALA A 120 2.86 5.72 3.59
N GLU A 121 4.02 5.71 4.23
CA GLU A 121 4.23 6.34 5.53
C GLU A 121 4.04 7.87 5.48
N ILE A 122 4.47 8.52 4.39
CA ILE A 122 4.27 9.95 4.16
C ILE A 122 2.77 10.25 3.98
N ILE A 123 2.07 9.48 3.14
CA ILE A 123 0.63 9.63 2.91
C ILE A 123 -0.15 9.40 4.22
N ASN A 124 0.17 8.34 4.97
CA ASN A 124 -0.42 8.06 6.28
C ASN A 124 -0.26 9.23 7.23
N SER A 125 0.97 9.76 7.35
CA SER A 125 1.25 10.91 8.19
C SER A 125 0.39 12.12 7.82
N ARG A 126 0.26 12.42 6.52
CA ARG A 126 -0.55 13.54 6.03
C ARG A 126 -2.04 13.34 6.26
N LEU A 127 -2.56 12.13 6.01
CA LEU A 127 -3.97 11.79 6.25
C LEU A 127 -4.34 11.99 7.73
N PHE A 128 -3.50 11.51 8.66
CA PHE A 128 -3.72 11.74 10.09
C PHE A 128 -3.72 13.22 10.45
N THR A 129 -2.73 13.99 9.97
CA THR A 129 -2.64 15.41 10.34
C THR A 129 -3.76 16.26 9.73
N THR A 130 -4.17 15.97 8.50
CA THR A 130 -5.12 16.83 7.77
C THR A 130 -6.56 16.38 7.98
N VAL A 131 -6.87 15.11 7.70
CA VAL A 131 -8.26 14.63 7.70
C VAL A 131 -8.76 14.39 9.13
N ARG A 132 -7.92 13.77 9.97
CA ARG A 132 -8.26 13.48 11.36
C ARG A 132 -8.05 14.68 12.28
N ASP A 133 -6.83 15.21 12.36
CA ASP A 133 -6.48 16.21 13.39
C ASP A 133 -6.94 17.63 13.03
N SER A 134 -6.73 18.07 11.78
CA SER A 134 -7.06 19.46 11.38
C SER A 134 -8.54 19.65 11.05
N LEU A 135 -9.14 18.72 10.28
CA LEU A 135 -10.53 18.83 9.83
C LEU A 135 -11.53 18.13 10.77
N GLY A 136 -11.07 17.23 11.65
CA GLY A 136 -11.96 16.53 12.58
C GLY A 136 -13.07 15.73 11.89
N LEU A 137 -12.77 15.19 10.70
CA LEU A 137 -13.74 14.51 9.85
C LEU A 137 -13.83 13.01 10.14
N THR A 138 -12.83 12.41 10.76
CA THR A 138 -12.71 10.95 10.91
C THR A 138 -12.30 10.57 12.32
N TYR A 139 -12.72 9.38 12.76
CA TYR A 139 -12.18 8.73 13.94
C TYR A 139 -10.83 8.09 13.64
N ASP A 140 -10.75 7.45 12.47
CA ASP A 140 -9.55 6.76 12.01
C ASP A 140 -9.42 6.87 10.49
N VAL A 141 -8.18 6.91 10.03
CA VAL A 141 -7.82 6.94 8.61
C VAL A 141 -6.48 6.25 8.41
N SER A 142 -6.42 5.28 7.50
CA SER A 142 -5.18 4.58 7.16
C SER A 142 -5.05 4.44 5.65
N PHE A 143 -3.82 4.40 5.17
CA PHE A 143 -3.42 4.08 3.81
C PHE A 143 -2.58 2.80 3.84
N GLU A 144 -3.06 1.78 3.15
CA GLU A 144 -2.47 0.46 3.09
C GLU A 144 -2.08 0.11 1.65
N LEU A 145 -0.86 -0.41 1.48
CA LEU A 145 -0.37 -0.93 0.21
C LEU A 145 -0.34 -2.45 0.23
N ASN A 146 -0.92 -3.05 -0.80
CA ASN A 146 -0.88 -4.48 -1.04
C ASN A 146 0.06 -4.77 -2.22
N LEU A 147 1.33 -5.04 -1.89
CA LEU A 147 2.39 -5.35 -2.84
C LEU A 147 2.59 -6.87 -2.91
N PHE A 148 2.05 -7.50 -3.96
CA PHE A 148 2.13 -8.95 -4.11
C PHE A 148 3.45 -9.42 -4.74
N ASP A 149 3.90 -10.62 -4.32
CA ASP A 149 5.10 -11.24 -4.89
C ASP A 149 4.84 -12.01 -6.18
N ARG A 150 3.74 -12.79 -6.21
CA ARG A 150 3.41 -13.69 -7.31
C ARG A 150 2.48 -13.05 -8.34
N LEU A 151 1.69 -12.07 -7.93
CA LEU A 151 0.84 -11.31 -8.83
C LEU A 151 1.64 -10.12 -9.36
N LYS A 152 1.57 -9.90 -10.68
CA LYS A 152 2.25 -8.79 -11.35
C LYS A 152 1.52 -7.44 -11.19
N LEU A 153 0.74 -7.30 -10.13
CA LEU A 153 -0.06 -6.12 -9.82
C LEU A 153 -0.12 -5.92 -8.31
N GLY A 154 -0.49 -4.72 -7.88
CA GLY A 154 -0.83 -4.39 -6.50
C GLY A 154 -2.02 -3.44 -6.47
N TRP A 155 -2.48 -3.11 -5.26
CA TRP A 155 -3.42 -2.02 -5.04
C TRP A 155 -3.11 -1.32 -3.73
N TYR A 156 -3.61 -0.10 -3.60
CA TYR A 156 -3.71 0.58 -2.33
C TYR A 156 -5.16 0.74 -1.90
N VAL A 157 -5.36 0.87 -0.60
CA VAL A 157 -6.66 1.20 -0.01
C VAL A 157 -6.46 2.26 1.07
N ILE A 158 -7.23 3.33 1.01
CA ILE A 158 -7.48 4.21 2.15
C ILE A 158 -8.74 3.71 2.84
N SER A 159 -8.61 3.39 4.12
CA SER A 159 -9.73 3.07 4.99
C SER A 159 -10.05 4.30 5.82
N VAL A 160 -11.31 4.74 5.82
CA VAL A 160 -11.78 5.92 6.53
C VAL A 160 -12.95 5.54 7.40
N THR A 161 -12.90 5.87 8.69
CA THR A 161 -14.02 5.65 9.62
C THR A 161 -14.50 7.00 10.16
N SER A 162 -15.77 7.32 10.02
CA SER A 162 -16.37 8.64 10.30
C SER A 162 -17.83 8.51 10.79
N THR A 163 -18.48 9.66 11.06
CA THR A 163 -19.93 9.74 11.21
C THR A 163 -20.62 9.82 9.85
N PRO A 164 -21.87 9.30 9.72
CA PRO A 164 -22.63 9.36 8.47
C PRO A 164 -22.68 10.74 7.82
N GLY A 165 -22.90 11.82 8.59
CA GLY A 165 -22.98 13.18 8.05
C GLY A 165 -21.66 13.79 7.55
N LYS A 166 -20.50 13.21 7.91
CA LYS A 166 -19.18 13.74 7.55
C LYS A 166 -18.41 12.87 6.55
N VAL A 167 -18.86 11.64 6.29
CA VAL A 167 -18.09 10.66 5.51
C VAL A 167 -17.79 11.11 4.08
N HIS A 168 -18.73 11.77 3.41
CA HIS A 168 -18.52 12.26 2.04
C HIS A 168 -17.41 13.33 2.01
N LYS A 169 -17.48 14.30 2.94
CA LYS A 169 -16.43 15.32 3.11
C LYS A 169 -15.07 14.71 3.47
N ALA A 170 -15.07 13.64 4.28
CA ALA A 170 -13.86 12.91 4.63
C ALA A 170 -13.22 12.24 3.41
N VAL A 171 -14.02 11.57 2.57
CA VAL A 171 -13.57 10.93 1.33
C VAL A 171 -12.95 11.96 0.39
N ASP A 172 -13.60 13.11 0.20
CA ASP A 172 -13.07 14.17 -0.65
C ASP A 172 -11.78 14.77 -0.09
N ALA A 173 -11.69 14.95 1.23
CA ALA A 173 -10.46 15.37 1.89
C ALA A 173 -9.31 14.36 1.68
N CYS A 174 -9.58 13.06 1.77
CA CYS A 174 -8.59 12.01 1.48
C CYS A 174 -8.11 12.07 0.02
N LYS A 175 -9.03 12.20 -0.95
CA LYS A 175 -8.71 12.37 -2.37
C LYS A 175 -7.84 13.63 -2.61
N ASN A 176 -8.15 14.72 -1.91
CA ASN A 176 -7.37 15.96 -1.97
C ASN A 176 -5.97 15.82 -1.38
N VAL A 177 -5.81 15.09 -0.27
CA VAL A 177 -4.48 14.79 0.30
C VAL A 177 -3.65 13.97 -0.69
N LEU A 178 -4.23 12.92 -1.29
CA LEU A 178 -3.55 12.10 -2.29
C LEU A 178 -3.10 12.92 -3.50
N ARG A 179 -4.00 13.70 -4.12
CA ARG A 179 -3.67 14.54 -5.28
C ARG A 179 -2.74 15.70 -4.93
N GLY A 180 -2.84 16.17 -3.69
CA GLY A 180 -2.10 17.30 -3.15
C GLY A 180 -0.60 17.06 -2.99
N LEU A 181 -0.08 15.84 -3.20
CA LEU A 181 1.37 15.61 -3.21
C LEU A 181 2.08 16.35 -4.35
N HIS A 182 1.40 16.62 -5.47
CA HIS A 182 1.96 17.43 -6.57
C HIS A 182 2.04 18.92 -6.23
N SER A 183 1.00 19.46 -5.58
CA SER A 183 0.90 20.89 -5.24
C SER A 183 1.66 21.24 -3.96
N ASN A 184 1.54 20.39 -2.94
CA ASN A 184 2.27 20.48 -1.69
C ASN A 184 3.38 19.43 -1.67
N ARG A 185 4.55 19.82 -2.16
CA ARG A 185 5.71 18.94 -2.31
C ARG A 185 6.11 18.28 -0.98
N ILE A 186 6.56 17.03 -1.05
CA ILE A 186 7.18 16.31 0.07
C ILE A 186 8.37 17.10 0.61
N VAL A 187 8.39 17.31 1.94
CA VAL A 187 9.46 18.03 2.63
C VAL A 187 10.50 17.00 3.13
N PRO A 188 11.82 17.31 3.14
CA PRO A 188 12.84 16.37 3.64
C PRO A 188 12.55 15.79 5.02
N ARG A 189 11.99 16.60 5.93
CA ARG A 189 11.58 16.16 7.27
C ARG A 189 10.51 15.06 7.27
N GLU A 190 9.60 15.07 6.30
CA GLU A 190 8.58 14.02 6.15
C GLU A 190 9.23 12.71 5.71
N LEU A 191 10.15 12.76 4.76
CA LEU A 191 10.92 11.60 4.31
C LEU A 191 11.78 11.03 5.44
N ASP A 192 12.50 11.88 6.18
CA ASP A 192 13.32 11.44 7.31
C ASP A 192 12.49 10.80 8.42
N ARG A 193 11.26 11.29 8.63
CA ARG A 193 10.32 10.69 9.58
C ARG A 193 9.87 9.31 9.10
N ALA A 194 9.44 9.19 7.84
CA ALA A 194 9.01 7.93 7.25
C ALA A 194 10.14 6.88 7.29
N ARG A 195 11.36 7.28 6.91
CA ARG A 195 12.55 6.44 6.98
C ARG A 195 12.80 5.93 8.39
N ARG A 196 12.77 6.81 9.40
CA ARG A 196 12.95 6.41 10.80
C ARG A 196 11.90 5.41 11.26
N THR A 197 10.63 5.61 10.91
CA THR A 197 9.55 4.67 11.24
C THR A 197 9.81 3.29 10.66
N LEU A 198 10.16 3.20 9.37
CA LEU A 198 10.38 1.92 8.70
C LEU A 198 11.65 1.21 9.20
N LEU A 199 12.73 1.94 9.45
CA LEU A 199 13.96 1.37 10.02
C LEU A 199 13.73 0.85 11.44
N MET A 200 13.04 1.60 12.30
CA MET A 200 12.69 1.14 13.65
C MET A 200 11.81 -0.11 13.61
N ARG A 201 10.83 -0.14 12.69
CA ARG A 201 9.98 -1.32 12.49
C ARG A 201 10.80 -2.53 12.04
N HIS A 202 11.72 -2.34 11.07
CA HIS A 202 12.61 -3.39 10.60
C HIS A 202 13.47 -3.95 11.73
N GLU A 203 14.11 -3.09 12.53
CA GLU A 203 14.96 -3.48 13.66
C GLU A 203 14.18 -4.22 14.76
N ALA A 204 12.93 -3.84 15.01
CA ALA A 204 12.08 -4.52 15.97
C ALA A 204 11.67 -5.92 15.48
N GLU A 205 11.27 -6.03 14.20
CA GLU A 205 10.71 -7.26 13.64
C GLU A 205 11.78 -8.29 13.22
N ILE A 206 13.03 -7.87 12.95
CA ILE A 206 14.13 -8.77 12.52
C ILE A 206 14.45 -9.91 13.50
N LYS A 207 14.05 -9.76 14.77
CA LYS A 207 14.23 -10.77 15.81
C LYS A 207 13.19 -11.91 15.72
N SER A 208 12.19 -11.77 14.87
CA SER A 208 11.09 -12.72 14.72
C SER A 208 11.26 -13.62 13.50
N ASN A 209 11.12 -14.93 13.70
CA ASN A 209 11.08 -15.89 12.60
C ASN A 209 9.94 -15.62 11.62
N ALA A 210 8.81 -15.08 12.10
CA ALA A 210 7.66 -14.75 11.25
C ALA A 210 8.01 -13.63 10.26
N TYR A 211 8.81 -12.65 10.68
CA TYR A 211 9.27 -11.57 9.82
C TYR A 211 10.17 -12.09 8.69
N TRP A 212 11.15 -12.92 9.05
CA TRP A 212 12.01 -13.60 8.08
C TRP A 212 11.24 -14.49 7.12
N LEU A 213 10.26 -15.25 7.61
CA LEU A 213 9.36 -16.03 6.75
C LEU A 213 8.58 -15.13 5.80
N GLY A 214 8.08 -13.97 6.25
CA GLY A 214 7.40 -13.00 5.41
C GLY A 214 8.31 -12.46 4.30
N LEU A 215 9.52 -12.02 4.65
CA LEU A 215 10.50 -11.50 3.68
C LEU A 215 10.95 -12.55 2.66
N LEU A 216 11.16 -13.80 3.12
CA LEU A 216 11.65 -14.91 2.28
C LEU A 216 10.50 -15.63 1.56
N SER A 217 9.25 -15.40 1.97
CA SER A 217 8.09 -16.03 1.36
C SER A 217 8.07 -15.72 -0.12
N HIS A 218 7.81 -16.75 -0.93
CA HIS A 218 7.75 -16.68 -2.39
C HIS A 218 9.06 -16.29 -3.10
N LEU A 219 10.13 -15.88 -2.41
CA LEU A 219 11.45 -15.65 -3.00
C LEU A 219 12.11 -16.91 -3.56
N GLN A 220 11.63 -18.10 -3.19
CA GLN A 220 12.07 -19.37 -3.78
C GLN A 220 11.15 -19.89 -4.91
N ALA A 221 10.05 -19.18 -5.20
CA ALA A 221 9.10 -19.62 -6.23
C ALA A 221 9.57 -19.21 -7.65
N PRO A 222 9.50 -20.10 -8.66
CA PRO A 222 9.95 -19.78 -10.02
C PRO A 222 9.09 -18.72 -10.73
N SER A 223 7.88 -18.47 -10.24
CA SER A 223 6.94 -17.51 -10.81
C SER A 223 7.28 -16.04 -10.50
N VAL A 224 8.19 -15.79 -9.55
CA VAL A 224 8.50 -14.43 -9.12
C VAL A 224 9.63 -13.87 -10.00
N PRO A 225 9.44 -12.67 -10.58
CA PRO A 225 10.36 -12.10 -11.56
C PRO A 225 11.68 -11.60 -10.96
N ARG A 226 12.71 -11.45 -11.80
CA ARG A 226 14.01 -10.79 -11.53
C ARG A 226 14.93 -11.43 -10.50
N LYS A 227 14.84 -12.75 -10.43
CA LYS A 227 15.68 -13.61 -9.57
C LYS A 227 16.96 -14.10 -10.25
N LEU A 228 17.13 -13.81 -11.54
CA LEU A 228 18.14 -14.44 -12.38
C LEU A 228 19.17 -13.38 -12.78
N HIS A 229 20.29 -13.32 -12.06
CA HIS A 229 21.50 -12.70 -12.61
C HIS A 229 21.91 -13.55 -13.82
N TYR A 230 21.85 -12.97 -15.02
CA TYR A 230 22.27 -13.61 -16.26
C TYR A 230 23.77 -13.93 -16.18
N SER A 231 24.12 -15.13 -15.72
CA SER A 231 25.34 -15.79 -16.19
C SER A 231 24.92 -16.73 -17.32
N LEU A 232 24.93 -16.19 -18.54
CA LEU A 232 24.95 -16.95 -19.78
C LEU A 232 26.25 -17.78 -19.81
N SER A 233 26.26 -18.91 -19.11
CA SER A 233 27.26 -19.94 -19.32
C SER A 233 26.60 -21.32 -19.28
N PHE A 234 26.18 -21.74 -20.47
CA PHE A 234 26.46 -23.07 -21.02
C PHE A 234 26.47 -24.26 -20.02
N ASN A 235 25.29 -24.80 -19.68
CA ASN A 235 24.95 -26.22 -19.85
C ASN A 235 23.56 -26.54 -19.26
N PHE A 236 22.68 -27.06 -20.12
CA PHE A 236 21.25 -27.24 -19.88
C PHE A 236 20.88 -28.50 -19.07
N TYR A 237 21.80 -29.13 -18.33
CA TYR A 237 21.49 -30.42 -17.69
C TYR A 237 21.97 -30.64 -16.26
N LEU A 238 22.60 -29.67 -15.59
CA LEU A 238 23.06 -29.88 -14.22
C LEU A 238 23.14 -28.58 -13.41
N CYS A 239 22.00 -27.93 -13.17
CA CYS A 239 21.86 -26.99 -12.04
C CYS A 239 20.39 -26.81 -11.69
N PHE A 240 19.78 -27.83 -11.06
CA PHE A 240 18.47 -27.71 -10.42
C PHE A 240 18.57 -27.15 -8.99
N VAL A 241 19.68 -26.48 -8.68
CA VAL A 241 19.88 -25.67 -7.48
C VAL A 241 20.22 -24.27 -7.95
N CYS A 242 19.25 -23.59 -8.56
CA CYS A 242 19.30 -22.14 -8.64
C CYS A 242 19.30 -21.64 -7.20
N TYR A 243 20.48 -21.34 -6.63
CA TYR A 243 20.58 -20.57 -5.41
C TYR A 243 19.94 -19.22 -5.71
N HIS A 244 18.71 -19.06 -5.23
CA HIS A 244 17.93 -17.84 -5.36
C HIS A 244 18.67 -16.75 -4.59
N ASP A 245 19.02 -15.64 -5.24
CA ASP A 245 19.81 -14.60 -4.58
C ASP A 245 18.96 -13.81 -3.58
N ILE A 246 18.87 -14.36 -2.37
CA ILE A 246 18.22 -13.77 -1.20
C ILE A 246 19.01 -12.54 -0.70
N SER A 247 20.21 -12.27 -1.24
CA SER A 247 21.07 -11.17 -0.80
C SER A 247 20.42 -9.80 -0.95
N CYS A 248 19.48 -9.63 -1.88
CA CYS A 248 18.71 -8.39 -2.03
C CYS A 248 17.98 -7.94 -0.74
N ILE A 249 17.67 -8.86 0.18
CA ILE A 249 17.08 -8.52 1.48
C ILE A 249 18.11 -7.87 2.41
N LYS A 250 19.39 -8.24 2.30
CA LYS A 250 20.47 -7.70 3.15
C LYS A 250 20.64 -6.20 2.95
N ASP A 251 20.35 -5.71 1.75
CA ASP A 251 20.51 -4.32 1.36
C ASP A 251 19.32 -3.44 1.78
N LEU A 252 18.28 -4.00 2.42
CA LEU A 252 17.05 -3.28 2.74
C LEU A 252 17.28 -2.02 3.60
N THR A 253 18.16 -2.12 4.60
CA THR A 253 18.53 -0.97 5.46
C THR A 253 19.19 0.13 4.63
N LEU A 254 20.16 -0.23 3.78
CA LEU A 254 20.85 0.71 2.89
C LEU A 254 19.87 1.39 1.93
N LEU A 255 18.92 0.65 1.36
CA LEU A 255 17.91 1.21 0.48
C LEU A 255 17.02 2.25 1.18
N TYR A 256 16.59 1.99 2.43
CA TYR A 256 15.85 2.98 3.19
C TYR A 256 16.67 4.23 3.50
N GLU A 257 17.95 4.07 3.86
CA GLU A 257 18.86 5.18 4.19
C GLU A 257 19.15 6.08 2.99
N THR A 258 19.35 5.48 1.83
CA THR A 258 19.74 6.17 0.60
C THR A 258 18.57 6.75 -0.21
N ALA A 259 17.34 6.28 0.03
CA ALA A 259 16.17 6.74 -0.72
C ALA A 259 15.96 8.25 -0.64
N THR A 260 15.69 8.88 -1.78
CA THR A 260 15.48 10.33 -1.90
C THR A 260 14.01 10.69 -2.15
N ILE A 261 13.72 11.99 -2.16
CA ILE A 261 12.35 12.49 -2.40
C ILE A 261 11.93 12.19 -3.84
N GLU A 262 12.86 12.26 -4.79
CA GLU A 262 12.64 11.94 -6.20
C GLU A 262 12.17 10.49 -6.36
N ASP A 263 12.76 9.56 -5.60
CA ASP A 263 12.37 8.15 -5.63
C ASP A 263 10.92 7.95 -5.15
N ALA A 264 10.49 8.71 -4.14
CA ALA A 264 9.10 8.71 -3.69
C ALA A 264 8.14 9.26 -4.77
N TYR A 265 8.55 10.26 -5.56
CA TYR A 265 7.75 10.74 -6.69
C TYR A 265 7.69 9.73 -7.83
N VAL A 266 8.79 9.05 -8.14
CA VAL A 266 8.80 7.95 -9.12
C VAL A 266 7.78 6.87 -8.74
N ALA A 267 7.70 6.53 -7.45
CA ALA A 267 6.69 5.60 -6.95
C ALA A 267 5.26 6.18 -7.00
N TYR A 268 5.09 7.45 -6.67
CA TYR A 268 3.80 8.13 -6.65
C TYR A 268 3.15 8.24 -8.03
N GLU A 269 3.94 8.47 -9.08
CA GLU A 269 3.46 8.47 -10.47
C GLU A 269 2.83 7.12 -10.88
N GLN A 270 3.22 6.02 -10.22
CA GLN A 270 2.70 4.68 -10.51
C GLN A 270 1.35 4.38 -9.85
N LEU A 271 0.90 5.19 -8.88
CA LEU A 271 -0.37 5.01 -8.18
C LEU A 271 -1.59 5.48 -9.02
N LYS A 272 -1.36 6.02 -10.22
CA LYS A 272 -2.38 6.53 -11.18
C LYS A 272 -3.57 7.18 -10.48
N ILE A 273 -3.33 8.28 -9.76
CA ILE A 273 -4.32 8.97 -8.92
C ILE A 273 -5.23 9.89 -9.75
N ASP A 274 -5.73 9.36 -10.86
CA ASP A 274 -6.66 10.06 -11.75
C ASP A 274 -8.11 9.83 -11.29
N GLU A 275 -9.01 10.75 -11.62
CA GLU A 275 -10.44 10.61 -11.27
C GLU A 275 -11.07 9.33 -11.81
N ASN A 276 -10.62 8.86 -12.97
CA ASN A 276 -11.14 7.66 -13.61
C ASN A 276 -10.54 6.36 -13.05
N SER A 277 -9.45 6.45 -12.28
CA SER A 277 -8.68 5.30 -11.77
C SER A 277 -8.96 5.01 -10.30
N LEU A 278 -9.62 5.94 -9.60
CA LEU A 278 -9.97 5.83 -8.19
C LEU A 278 -11.36 5.23 -8.00
N TYR A 279 -11.41 4.21 -7.17
CA TYR A 279 -12.64 3.57 -6.71
C TYR A 279 -12.95 4.07 -5.31
N SER A 280 -14.21 4.36 -5.01
CA SER A 280 -14.66 4.67 -3.66
C SER A 280 -15.94 3.93 -3.32
N CYS A 281 -15.99 3.39 -2.11
CA CYS A 281 -17.16 2.71 -1.57
C CYS A 281 -17.45 3.27 -0.18
N ILE A 282 -18.68 3.73 0.05
CA ILE A 282 -19.12 4.27 1.35
C ILE A 282 -20.16 3.32 1.93
N GLY A 283 -19.85 2.69 3.05
CA GLY A 283 -20.79 1.97 3.90
C GLY A 283 -21.33 2.90 4.99
N VAL A 284 -22.63 3.13 5.04
CA VAL A 284 -23.28 3.87 6.12
C VAL A 284 -24.10 2.91 6.97
N ALA A 285 -23.77 2.85 8.26
CA ALA A 285 -24.47 2.07 9.27
C ALA A 285 -25.30 2.98 10.18
N GLY A 286 -26.55 2.60 10.45
CA GLY A 286 -27.43 3.33 11.38
C GLY A 286 -28.90 2.92 11.32
N ALA A 287 -29.70 3.38 12.29
CA ALA A 287 -31.11 3.02 12.41
C ALA A 287 -31.97 3.56 11.25
N GLN A 288 -31.56 4.68 10.64
CA GLN A 288 -32.20 5.34 9.49
C GLN A 288 -31.44 5.11 8.17
N ALA A 289 -30.56 4.11 8.09
CA ALA A 289 -29.76 3.82 6.90
C ALA A 289 -30.66 3.57 5.68
N GLY A 290 -30.79 4.58 4.81
CA GLY A 290 -31.60 4.55 3.58
C GLY A 290 -32.66 5.64 3.43
N GLU A 291 -32.96 6.45 4.47
CA GLU A 291 -34.04 7.46 4.41
C GLU A 291 -33.53 8.89 4.06
N ASP A 292 -32.29 9.25 4.44
CA ASP A 292 -31.79 10.65 4.36
C ASP A 292 -31.25 11.10 2.99
N VAL A 293 -30.99 10.20 2.04
CA VAL A 293 -30.44 10.60 0.71
C VAL A 293 -31.48 11.32 -0.14
N SER A 294 -32.77 11.10 0.12
CA SER A 294 -33.86 11.78 -0.60
C SER A 294 -34.02 13.25 -0.18
N ALA A 295 -33.57 13.62 1.02
CA ALA A 295 -33.76 14.95 1.58
C ALA A 295 -32.57 15.91 1.35
N SER A 296 -31.41 15.39 0.94
CA SER A 296 -30.18 16.19 0.79
C SER A 296 -30.08 16.93 -0.55
N LEU A 297 -31.04 16.71 -1.48
CA LEU A 297 -31.04 17.29 -2.83
C LEU A 297 -32.01 18.46 -3.01
N GLU A 298 -32.75 18.87 -1.98
CA GLU A 298 -33.70 19.98 -2.08
C GLU A 298 -33.27 21.17 -1.21
N VAL A 299 -32.76 22.19 -1.91
CA VAL A 299 -32.86 23.64 -1.61
C VAL A 299 -31.87 24.22 -0.58
N GLU A 300 -30.70 24.66 -1.07
CA GLU A 300 -30.09 25.91 -0.60
C GLU A 300 -30.83 27.08 -1.27
N GLU A 301 -31.90 27.56 -0.64
CA GLU A 301 -32.41 28.91 -0.88
C GLU A 301 -32.17 29.78 0.35
N ILE A 302 -31.73 30.99 0.02
CA ILE A 302 -31.32 32.10 0.87
C ILE A 302 -32.50 32.60 1.69
N ASP A 303 -32.33 32.83 2.99
CA ASP A 303 -33.09 33.89 3.66
C ASP A 303 -32.29 34.57 4.79
N GLU A 304 -32.16 35.88 4.66
CA GLU A 304 -31.65 36.82 5.66
C GLU A 304 -32.80 37.23 6.59
N GLY A 305 -32.65 37.20 7.92
CA GLY A 305 -33.61 37.91 8.78
C GLY A 305 -33.68 37.56 10.27
N LEU A 306 -32.89 38.28 11.08
CA LEU A 306 -33.22 38.89 12.39
C LEU A 306 -33.95 38.10 13.53
N GLN A 307 -33.25 38.10 14.67
CA GLN A 307 -33.70 38.35 16.07
C GLN A 307 -34.59 37.34 16.83
N GLY A 308 -33.96 36.70 17.83
CA GLY A 308 -34.27 37.01 19.23
C GLY A 308 -35.04 35.97 20.06
N VAL A 309 -34.58 35.84 21.32
CA VAL A 309 -35.26 35.32 22.53
C VAL A 309 -34.92 33.87 22.95
N VAL A 310 -34.12 33.81 24.03
CA VAL A 310 -33.97 32.69 24.98
C VAL A 310 -35.10 32.77 26.02
N PRO A 311 -35.61 31.64 26.54
CA PRO A 311 -35.44 31.40 27.98
C PRO A 311 -35.10 29.94 28.37
N MET A 312 -34.05 29.84 29.19
CA MET A 312 -33.84 28.99 30.37
C MET A 312 -34.85 27.86 30.70
N GLY A 313 -34.31 26.62 30.79
CA GLY A 313 -34.28 25.87 32.06
C GLY A 313 -35.15 24.61 32.21
N ARG A 314 -34.51 23.43 32.21
CA ARG A 314 -34.70 22.37 33.24
C ARG A 314 -33.66 21.26 33.06
N GLY A 315 -32.87 21.04 34.11
CA GLY A 315 -31.80 20.04 34.12
C GLY A 315 -32.28 18.62 34.42
N SER A 316 -31.39 17.67 34.16
CA SER A 316 -31.19 16.51 35.03
C SER A 316 -29.74 16.06 34.86
N SER A 317 -29.00 16.10 35.95
CA SER A 317 -27.64 15.59 36.06
C SER A 317 -27.69 14.09 36.34
N THR A 318 -26.88 13.32 35.63
CA THR A 318 -26.42 12.00 36.09
C THR A 318 -24.93 11.89 35.80
N VAL A 319 -24.15 12.03 36.87
CA VAL A 319 -22.71 11.77 36.95
C VAL A 319 -22.53 10.42 37.64
N THR A 320 -21.69 9.54 37.08
CA THR A 320 -20.92 8.47 37.77
C THR A 320 -19.86 7.98 36.77
N ARG A 321 -18.64 8.53 36.78
CA ARG A 321 -17.40 8.24 37.56
C ARG A 321 -16.49 7.22 36.84
N PRO A 322 -15.19 7.55 36.63
CA PRO A 322 -14.24 6.70 35.89
C PRO A 322 -13.63 5.63 36.80
N THR A 323 -13.17 4.54 36.18
CA THR A 323 -12.32 3.53 36.85
C THR A 323 -10.96 3.51 36.17
N THR A 324 -9.96 3.43 37.04
CA THR A 324 -8.50 3.45 36.91
C THR A 324 -7.90 2.63 35.78
#